data_AF-W2YDR2-F1
#
_entry.id   AF-W2YDR2-F1
#
_cell.length_a   1.000
_cell.length_b   1.000
_cell.length_c   1.000
_cell.angle_alpha   90.00
_cell.angle_beta   90.00
_cell.angle_gamma   90.00
#
_symmetry.space_group_name_H-M   'P 1'
#
loop_
_entity.id
_entity.type
_entity.pdbx_description
1 polymer ?
#
loop_
_entity_poly.entity_id
_entity_poly.type
_entity_poly.pdbx_seq_one_letter_code
_entity_poly.pdbx_strand_id
1 'polypeptide(L)'
;MGPYVVTKCNTHSFTVKHLITGKESNVHASRLKFFAESDLEVTEGLREHVSAQGVILKVEAIRKHRWNPDMCDFELLISWEGLERIEDSWELRRSCMKT
;
A
#
# COMPACT_ATOMS: atom_id res chain seq x y z
N MET A 1 11.76 5.62 -12.25
CA MET A 1 11.62 6.06 -10.84
C MET A 1 12.98 6.55 -10.38
N GLY A 2 13.07 7.79 -9.88
CA GLY A 2 14.33 8.37 -9.38
C GLY A 2 14.69 7.84 -7.98
N PRO A 3 15.82 8.28 -7.40
CA PRO A 3 16.20 7.89 -6.05
C PRO A 3 15.36 8.63 -5.01
N TYR A 4 14.92 7.90 -3.99
CA TYR A 4 14.11 8.39 -2.87
C TYR A 4 14.78 8.05 -1.54
N VAL A 5 14.51 8.85 -0.51
CA VAL A 5 14.85 8.53 0.88
C VAL A 5 13.58 8.41 1.71
N VAL A 6 13.50 7.41 2.59
CA VAL A 6 12.42 7.31 3.58
C VAL A 6 12.66 8.37 4.64
N THR A 7 11.68 9.25 4.86
CA THR A 7 11.76 10.32 5.85
C THR A 7 10.92 10.02 7.10
N LYS A 8 9.92 9.14 6.98
CA LYS A 8 9.05 8.75 8.10
C LYS A 8 8.47 7.35 7.91
N CYS A 9 8.42 6.59 9.01
CA CYS A 9 7.69 5.33 9.11
C CYS A 9 6.32 5.59 9.76
N ASN A 10 5.22 5.42 9.01
CA ASN A 10 3.87 5.45 9.56
C ASN A 10 3.41 4.02 9.91
N THR A 11 2.25 3.89 10.55
CA THR A 11 1.73 2.57 11.00
C THR A 11 1.57 1.55 9.85
N HIS A 12 1.19 2.00 8.66
CA HIS A 12 0.90 1.12 7.51
C HIS A 12 1.52 1.60 6.18
N SER A 13 2.39 2.63 6.23
CA SER A 13 2.99 3.25 5.04
C SER A 13 4.30 3.96 5.39
N PHE A 14 5.04 4.36 4.37
CA PHE A 14 6.27 5.14 4.52
C PHE A 14 6.16 6.46 3.76
N THR A 15 6.58 7.56 4.39
CA THR A 15 6.78 8.82 3.66
C THR A 15 8.15 8.77 3.00
N VAL A 16 8.17 8.96 1.68
CA VAL A 16 9.39 9.01 0.86
C VAL A 16 9.55 10.40 0.27
N LYS A 17 10.79 10.87 0.20
CA LYS A 17 11.18 12.14 -0.43
C LYS A 17 12.01 11.88 -1.66
N HIS A 18 11.59 12.41 -2.80
CA HIS A 18 12.35 12.34 -4.04
C HIS A 18 13.61 13.20 -3.91
N LEU A 19 14.81 12.65 -4.13
CA LEU A 19 16.06 13.35 -3.83
C LEU A 19 16.32 14.56 -4.74
N ILE A 20 15.88 14.49 -6.01
CA ILE A 20 16.07 15.59 -6.97
C ILE A 20 15.04 16.71 -6.77
N THR A 21 13.74 16.37 -6.74
CA THR A 21 12.66 17.37 -6.70
C THR A 21 12.27 17.78 -5.27
N GLY A 22 12.71 17.04 -4.25
CA GLY A 22 12.33 17.24 -2.86
C GLY A 22 10.88 16.91 -2.53
N LYS A 23 10.08 16.45 -3.51
CA LYS A 23 8.66 16.14 -3.31
C LYS A 23 8.48 14.92 -2.40
N GLU A 24 7.53 15.01 -1.47
CA GLU A 24 7.16 13.91 -0.58
C GLU A 24 5.87 13.21 -1.01
N SER A 25 5.79 11.92 -0.73
CA SER A 25 4.61 11.08 -0.93
C SER A 25 4.61 9.91 0.03
N ASN A 26 3.42 9.40 0.38
CA ASN A 26 3.31 8.13 1.09
C ASN A 26 3.32 6.97 0.09
N VAL A 27 4.03 5.89 0.42
CA VAL A 27 4.09 4.66 -0.36
C VAL A 27 3.91 3.45 0.55
N HIS A 28 3.29 2.39 0.04
CA HIS A 28 3.21 1.11 0.75
C HIS A 28 4.59 0.44 0.80
N ALA A 29 4.83 -0.38 1.84
CA ALA A 29 6.09 -1.10 2.05
C ALA A 29 6.52 -1.92 0.82
N SER A 30 5.56 -2.55 0.13
CA SER A 30 5.80 -3.37 -1.06
C SER A 30 6.35 -2.58 -2.26
N ARG A 31 6.20 -1.26 -2.27
CA ARG A 31 6.72 -0.37 -3.33
C ARG A 31 8.16 0.08 -3.05
N LEU A 32 8.70 -0.18 -1.86
CA LEU A 32 10.08 0.12 -1.53
C LEU A 32 11.00 -0.93 -2.14
N LYS A 33 11.89 -0.49 -3.02
CA LYS A 33 13.05 -1.26 -3.46
C LYS A 33 14.29 -0.58 -2.92
N PHE A 34 15.03 -1.26 -2.05
CA PHE A 34 16.29 -0.74 -1.52
C PHE A 34 17.26 -0.54 -2.67
N PHE A 35 17.82 0.66 -2.75
CA PHE A 35 18.88 1.00 -3.69
C PHE A 35 20.19 0.95 -2.91
N ALA A 36 20.87 -0.18 -2.96
CA ALA A 36 22.24 -0.33 -2.47
C ALA A 36 23.17 -0.38 -3.67
N GLU A 37 24.33 0.27 -3.60
CA GLU A 37 25.36 0.20 -4.64
C GLU A 37 25.91 -1.24 -4.82
N SER A 38 25.50 -2.21 -3.98
CA SER A 38 25.87 -3.64 -4.08
C SER A 38 25.05 -4.60 -3.18
N ASP A 39 23.71 -4.60 -3.24
CA ASP A 39 22.85 -5.63 -2.60
C ASP A 39 22.86 -5.73 -1.05
N LEU A 40 22.48 -4.69 -0.32
CA LEU A 40 22.41 -4.79 1.15
C LEU A 40 21.15 -5.52 1.63
N GLU A 41 21.22 -6.85 1.62
CA GLU A 41 20.57 -7.85 2.47
C GLU A 41 19.15 -7.54 2.97
N VAL A 42 18.20 -7.40 2.03
CA VAL A 42 16.83 -7.83 2.34
C VAL A 42 16.71 -9.30 1.96
N THR A 43 16.90 -10.17 2.93
CA THR A 43 16.65 -11.61 2.77
C THR A 43 15.21 -11.85 2.32
N GLU A 44 14.97 -12.86 1.48
CA GLU A 44 13.62 -13.30 1.09
C GLU A 44 12.65 -13.38 2.27
N GLY A 45 13.13 -13.75 3.46
CA GLY A 45 12.36 -13.80 4.69
C GLY A 45 11.62 -12.50 5.07
N LEU A 46 12.12 -11.31 4.72
CA LEU A 46 11.43 -10.04 5.00
C LEU A 46 10.27 -9.82 4.02
N ARG A 47 10.45 -10.25 2.75
CA ARG A 47 9.38 -10.24 1.73
C ARG A 47 8.31 -11.27 2.05
N GLU A 48 8.73 -12.47 2.46
CA GLU A 48 7.83 -13.53 2.89
C GLU A 48 7.10 -13.16 4.19
N HIS A 49 7.75 -12.49 5.14
CA HIS A 49 7.10 -12.03 6.37
C HIS A 49 6.01 -10.98 6.10
N VAL A 50 6.27 -10.00 5.23
CA VAL A 50 5.26 -9.02 4.79
C VAL A 50 4.10 -9.70 4.03
N SER A 51 4.40 -10.73 3.23
CA SER A 51 3.39 -11.53 2.54
C SER A 51 2.56 -12.38 3.50
N ALA A 52 3.19 -13.03 4.47
CA ALA A 52 2.59 -13.99 5.40
C ALA A 52 1.77 -13.35 6.52
N GLN A 53 2.07 -12.10 6.91
CA GLN A 53 1.30 -11.39 7.94
C GLN A 53 -0.09 -10.92 7.47
N GLY A 54 -0.41 -11.07 6.18
CA GLY A 54 -1.59 -10.45 5.59
C GLY A 54 -1.36 -8.94 5.49
N VAL A 55 -1.41 -8.40 4.27
CA VAL A 55 -1.13 -6.99 4.06
C VAL A 55 -2.28 -6.14 4.63
N ILE A 56 -2.06 -5.50 5.78
CA ILE A 56 -3.00 -4.50 6.31
C ILE A 56 -2.77 -3.21 5.53
N LEU A 57 -3.59 -3.00 4.50
CA LEU A 57 -3.58 -1.77 3.71
C LEU A 57 -4.45 -0.70 4.37
N LYS A 58 -3.94 0.53 4.41
CA LYS A 58 -4.71 1.68 4.87
C LYS A 58 -5.57 2.21 3.72
N VAL A 59 -6.85 2.45 3.99
CA VAL A 59 -7.77 3.09 3.04
C VAL A 59 -7.37 4.55 2.84
N GLU A 60 -7.11 4.95 1.60
CA GLU A 60 -6.96 6.36 1.21
C GLU A 60 -8.32 6.98 0.93
N ALA A 61 -9.16 6.30 0.15
CA ALA A 61 -10.50 6.79 -0.20
C ALA A 61 -11.44 5.66 -0.65
N ILE A 62 -12.73 5.82 -0.38
CA ILE A 62 -13.80 5.06 -1.03
C ILE A 62 -14.18 5.80 -2.31
N ARG A 63 -13.94 5.19 -3.48
CA ARG A 63 -14.14 5.84 -4.79
C ARG A 63 -15.53 5.62 -5.36
N LYS A 64 -16.07 4.41 -5.19
CA LYS A 64 -17.39 3.98 -5.70
C LYS A 64 -17.98 2.92 -4.79
N HIS A 65 -19.26 2.66 -4.96
CA HIS A 65 -19.94 1.51 -4.37
C HIS A 65 -20.82 0.82 -5.42
N ARG A 66 -21.07 -0.47 -5.25
CA ARG A 66 -22.07 -1.24 -6.02
C ARG A 66 -22.73 -2.29 -5.15
N TRP A 67 -23.98 -2.60 -5.45
CA TRP A 67 -24.64 -3.77 -4.87
C TRP A 67 -24.14 -5.03 -5.59
N ASN A 68 -23.65 -6.01 -4.85
CA ASN A 68 -23.34 -7.34 -5.37
C ASN A 68 -24.49 -8.29 -4.98
N PRO A 69 -25.35 -8.72 -5.92
CA PRO A 69 -26.47 -9.61 -5.62
C PRO A 69 -26.02 -11.02 -5.22
N ASP A 70 -24.90 -11.51 -5.74
CA ASP A 70 -24.38 -12.85 -5.44
C ASP A 70 -23.94 -12.96 -3.97
N MET A 71 -23.40 -11.88 -3.43
CA MET A 71 -22.95 -11.78 -2.04
C MET A 71 -24.00 -11.18 -1.09
N CYS A 72 -25.13 -10.69 -1.64
CA CYS A 72 -26.16 -9.95 -0.92
C CYS A 72 -25.56 -8.83 -0.01
N ASP A 73 -24.57 -8.11 -0.53
CA ASP A 73 -23.92 -7.01 0.19
C ASP A 73 -23.37 -5.94 -0.78
N PHE A 74 -22.94 -4.81 -0.22
CA PHE A 74 -22.23 -3.78 -0.97
C PHE A 74 -20.75 -4.10 -1.11
N GLU A 75 -20.24 -3.88 -2.31
CA GLU A 75 -18.82 -3.76 -2.58
C GLU A 75 -18.45 -2.29 -2.70
N LEU A 76 -17.27 -1.94 -2.18
CA LEU A 76 -16.69 -0.62 -2.22
C LEU A 76 -15.42 -0.68 -3.05
N LEU A 77 -15.27 0.24 -4.01
CA LEU A 77 -14.02 0.41 -4.73
C LEU A 77 -13.09 1.25 -3.85
N ILE A 78 -12.09 0.61 -3.27
CA ILE A 78 -11.17 1.20 -2.31
C ILE A 78 -9.89 1.61 -3.02
N SER A 79 -9.47 2.84 -2.76
CA SER A 79 -8.12 3.33 -3.06
C SER A 79 -7.26 3.18 -1.82
N TRP A 80 -6.05 2.67 -1.99
CA TRP A 80 -5.16 2.29 -0.89
C TRP A 80 -4.01 3.29 -0.75
N GLU A 81 -3.71 3.69 0.48
CA GLU A 81 -2.66 4.67 0.74
C GLU A 81 -1.31 4.13 0.27
N GLY A 82 -0.69 4.88 -0.65
CA GLY A 82 0.63 4.55 -1.15
C GLY A 82 0.66 3.45 -2.22
N LEU A 83 -0.49 3.11 -2.78
CA LEU A 83 -0.65 2.33 -4.02
C LEU A 83 -1.19 3.21 -5.14
N GLU A 84 -1.03 2.77 -6.39
CA GLU A 84 -1.55 3.49 -7.56
C GLU A 84 -3.03 3.16 -7.79
N ARG A 85 -3.75 4.05 -8.47
CA ARG A 85 -5.20 3.85 -8.73
C ARG A 85 -5.54 2.58 -9.53
N ILE A 86 -4.59 2.03 -10.28
CA ILE A 86 -4.77 0.75 -10.97
C ILE A 86 -4.86 -0.43 -10.00
N GLU A 87 -4.38 -0.25 -8.77
CA GLU A 87 -4.48 -1.20 -7.66
C GLU A 87 -5.72 -0.95 -6.79
N ASP A 88 -6.61 -0.04 -7.18
CA ASP A 88 -7.92 0.09 -6.52
C ASP A 88 -8.66 -1.26 -6.61
N SER A 89 -9.15 -1.78 -5.49
CA SER A 89 -9.84 -3.09 -5.43
C SER A 89 -11.28 -2.95 -4.96
N TRP A 90 -12.14 -3.86 -5.44
CA TRP A 90 -13.51 -3.99 -4.92
C TRP A 90 -13.48 -4.86 -3.68
N GLU A 91 -13.72 -4.25 -2.53
CA GLU A 91 -13.77 -4.93 -1.25
C GLU A 91 -15.22 -5.03 -0.78
N LEU A 92 -15.59 -6.19 -0.22
CA LEU A 92 -16.86 -6.29 0.50
C LEU A 92 -16.83 -5.30 1.67
N ARG A 93 -17.94 -4.60 1.89
CA ARG A 93 -18.08 -3.64 3.01
C ARG A 93 -17.59 -4.22 4.35
N ARG A 94 -17.87 -5.50 4.61
CA ARG A 94 -17.46 -6.21 5.84
C ARG A 94 -15.96 -6.43 5.96
N SER A 95 -15.24 -6.54 4.83
CA SER A 95 -13.78 -6.71 4.80
C SER A 95 -13.05 -5.44 5.26
N CYS A 96 -13.58 -4.26 4.90
CA CYS A 96 -12.99 -2.97 5.26
C CYS A 96 -13.31 -2.50 6.69
N MET A 97 -14.30 -3.09 7.36
CA MET A 97 -14.72 -2.72 8.70
C MET A 97 -14.14 -3.70 9.73
N LYS A 98 -13.00 -3.36 10.34
CA LYS A 98 -12.59 -4.01 11.59
C LYS A 98 -13.24 -3.25 12.75
N THR A 99 -14.12 -3.93 13.49
CA THR A 99 -14.77 -3.40 14.72
C THR A 99 -13.81 -3.48 15.89
#